data_AF-A0A2X3U971-F1
#
_entry.id   AF-A0A2X3U971-F1
#
_cell.length_a   1.000
_cell.length_b   1.000
_cell.length_c   1.000
_cell.angle_alpha   90.00
_cell.angle_beta   90.00
_cell.angle_gamma   90.00
#
_symmetry.space_group_name_H-M   'P 1'
#
loop_
_entity.id
_entity.type
_entity.pdbx_description
1 polymer ?
#
loop_
_entity_poly.entity_id
_entity_poly.type
_entity_poly.pdbx_seq_one_letter_code
_entity_poly.pdbx_strand_id
1 'polypeptide(L)'
;MTKILDANDWLSVQVHPDDAYGLEHEGELGKIECWYIIPAEPGAEIIYGHNAKSKEELRQQIESKDWENFLTKVPVKAGDFFYVPSGTMHAIGAGIMVLETQQSSDTTLSCL
;
A
#
# COMPACT_ATOMS: atom_id res chain seq x y z
N MET A 1 -1.42 -15.79 -3.98
CA MET A 1 -0.37 -16.15 -3.01
C MET A 1 -0.78 -15.63 -1.64
N THR A 2 -0.35 -16.26 -0.55
CA THR A 2 -0.63 -15.79 0.82
C THR A 2 0.67 -15.73 1.62
N LYS A 3 0.88 -14.64 2.36
CA LYS A 3 2.08 -14.36 3.15
C LYS A 3 1.71 -13.91 4.56
N ILE A 4 2.62 -14.11 5.51
CA ILE A 4 2.59 -13.39 6.78
C ILE A 4 3.78 -12.43 6.75
N LEU A 5 3.51 -11.14 6.96
CA LEU A 5 4.52 -10.10 7.01
C LEU A 5 4.60 -9.56 8.43
N ASP A 6 5.82 -9.37 8.93
CA ASP A 6 6.11 -8.81 10.25
C ASP A 6 6.92 -7.52 10.08
N ALA A 7 6.22 -6.38 10.16
CA ALA A 7 6.80 -5.07 9.90
C ALA A 7 7.41 -4.49 11.18
N ASN A 8 8.71 -4.73 11.36
CA ASN A 8 9.50 -4.14 12.47
C ASN A 8 9.77 -2.64 12.27
N ASP A 9 9.71 -2.17 11.02
CA ASP A 9 9.81 -0.77 10.62
C ASP A 9 8.85 -0.53 9.46
N TRP A 10 8.69 0.73 9.04
CA TRP A 10 7.90 1.10 7.87
C TRP A 10 8.37 0.34 6.63
N LEU A 11 7.44 -0.33 5.96
CA LEU A 11 7.66 -0.82 4.60
C LEU A 11 7.57 0.36 3.61
N SER A 12 8.21 0.20 2.45
CA SER A 12 8.19 1.19 1.36
C SER A 12 6.76 1.54 0.96
N VAL A 13 6.52 2.79 0.54
CA VAL A 13 5.23 3.18 -0.03
C VAL A 13 5.15 2.63 -1.46
N GLN A 14 4.09 1.90 -1.74
CA GLN A 14 3.92 1.17 -3.00
C GLN A 14 2.62 1.55 -3.70
N VAL A 15 2.59 1.31 -5.01
CA VAL A 15 1.38 1.25 -5.81
C VAL A 15 1.45 0.02 -6.72
N HIS A 16 0.33 -0.65 -6.88
CA HIS A 16 0.22 -1.82 -7.74
C HIS A 16 -0.56 -1.47 -9.01
N PRO A 17 -0.07 -1.84 -10.20
CA PRO A 17 -0.81 -1.59 -11.43
C PRO A 17 -2.01 -2.53 -11.56
N ASP A 18 -2.95 -2.14 -12.43
CA ASP A 18 -3.99 -3.05 -12.91
C ASP A 18 -3.45 -4.01 -13.97
N ASP A 19 -4.27 -4.97 -14.40
CA ASP A 19 -3.86 -5.98 -15.38
C ASP A 19 -3.49 -5.38 -16.74
N ALA A 20 -4.16 -4.30 -17.16
CA ALA A 20 -3.87 -3.67 -18.44
C ALA A 20 -2.46 -3.05 -18.44
N TYR A 21 -2.15 -2.27 -17.41
CA TYR A 21 -0.84 -1.66 -17.26
C TYR A 21 0.25 -2.69 -16.98
N GLY A 22 -0.01 -3.66 -16.11
CA GLY A 22 0.92 -4.75 -15.80
C GLY A 22 1.33 -5.54 -17.05
N LEU A 23 0.35 -5.93 -17.89
CA LEU A 23 0.64 -6.72 -19.09
C LEU A 23 1.40 -5.90 -20.14
N GLU A 24 1.08 -4.62 -20.26
CA GLU A 24 1.71 -3.72 -21.23
C GLU A 24 3.16 -3.36 -20.85
N HIS A 25 3.43 -3.11 -19.57
CA HIS A 25 4.70 -2.52 -19.13
C HIS A 25 5.61 -3.50 -18.38
N GLU A 26 5.05 -4.45 -17.64
CA GLU A 26 5.77 -5.34 -16.72
C GLU A 26 5.78 -6.80 -17.21
N GLY A 27 4.94 -7.13 -18.19
CA GLY A 27 4.82 -8.48 -18.75
C GLY A 27 4.09 -9.48 -17.84
N GLU A 28 3.45 -8.98 -16.78
CA GLU A 28 2.71 -9.77 -15.79
C GLU A 28 1.30 -9.22 -15.58
N LEU A 29 0.43 -9.96 -14.91
CA LEU A 29 -0.84 -9.38 -14.47
C LEU A 29 -0.60 -8.31 -13.41
N GLY A 30 -1.60 -7.47 -13.20
CA GLY A 30 -1.60 -6.48 -12.13
C GLY A 30 -1.61 -7.15 -10.75
N LYS A 31 -1.69 -6.32 -9.73
CA LYS A 31 -1.72 -6.81 -8.35
C LYS A 31 -2.83 -6.12 -7.57
N ILE A 32 -3.70 -6.97 -7.04
CA ILE A 32 -4.67 -6.65 -6.00
C ILE A 32 -4.26 -7.47 -4.79
N GLU A 33 -4.41 -6.90 -3.61
CA GLU A 33 -4.14 -7.59 -2.36
C GLU A 33 -5.14 -7.24 -1.28
N CYS A 34 -5.03 -7.91 -0.15
CA CYS A 34 -5.73 -7.57 1.06
C CYS A 34 -4.89 -7.97 2.27
N TRP A 35 -5.14 -7.26 3.36
CA TRP A 35 -4.47 -7.47 4.64
C TRP A 35 -5.50 -7.74 5.72
N TYR A 36 -5.20 -8.75 6.52
CA TYR A 36 -5.82 -8.95 7.82
C TYR A 36 -4.77 -8.67 8.90
N ILE A 37 -5.03 -7.71 9.77
CA ILE A 37 -4.11 -7.31 10.84
C ILE A 37 -4.15 -8.39 11.93
N ILE A 38 -3.04 -9.11 12.13
CA ILE A 38 -2.96 -10.19 13.11
C ILE A 38 -2.72 -9.57 14.51
N PRO A 39 -1.53 -9.06 14.86
CA PRO A 39 -1.36 -8.05 15.90
C PRO A 39 -0.98 -6.67 15.33
N ALA A 40 -1.29 -5.63 16.09
CA ALA A 40 -0.80 -4.27 15.88
C ALA A 40 -0.47 -3.65 17.24
N GLU A 41 0.69 -3.00 17.34
CA GLU A 41 1.12 -2.27 18.54
C GLU A 41 0.24 -1.03 18.78
N PRO A 42 0.13 -0.53 20.03
CA PRO A 42 -0.61 0.69 20.33
C PRO A 42 -0.10 1.89 19.52
N GLY A 43 -0.99 2.50 18.74
CA GLY A 43 -0.66 3.64 17.89
C GLY A 43 -0.13 3.25 16.50
N ALA A 44 -0.07 1.95 16.17
CA ALA A 44 0.29 1.51 14.83
C ALA A 44 -0.71 2.01 13.78
N GLU A 45 -0.17 2.35 12.62
CA GLU A 45 -0.92 2.93 11.50
C GLU A 45 -0.39 2.38 10.17
N ILE A 46 -1.25 2.39 9.16
CA ILE A 46 -0.88 2.10 7.77
C ILE A 46 -1.00 3.37 6.93
N ILE A 47 -0.29 3.43 5.81
CA ILE A 47 -0.63 4.36 4.73
C ILE A 47 -1.65 3.68 3.82
N TYR A 48 -2.77 4.36 3.58
CA TYR A 48 -3.86 3.85 2.76
C TYR A 48 -4.50 5.00 1.97
N GLY A 49 -3.95 5.25 0.78
CA GLY A 49 -4.36 6.30 -0.15
C GLY A 49 -3.67 7.64 0.06
N HIS A 50 -4.18 8.65 -0.64
CA HIS A 50 -3.70 10.02 -0.60
C HIS A 50 -4.85 11.03 -0.72
N ASN A 51 -4.59 12.30 -0.43
CA ASN A 51 -5.64 13.32 -0.40
C ASN A 51 -5.80 14.14 -1.70
N ALA A 52 -4.88 14.04 -2.67
CA ALA A 52 -4.94 14.76 -3.94
C ALA A 52 -6.32 14.65 -4.63
N LYS A 53 -6.81 15.76 -5.18
CA LYS A 53 -8.10 15.87 -5.88
C LYS A 53 -7.99 15.78 -7.40
N SER A 54 -6.76 15.84 -7.92
CA SER A 54 -6.50 15.71 -9.36
C SER A 54 -5.14 15.06 -9.61
N LYS A 55 -4.93 14.55 -10.84
CA LYS A 55 -3.62 14.01 -11.27
C LYS A 55 -2.51 15.07 -11.23
N GLU A 56 -2.85 16.31 -11.52
CA GLU A 56 -1.89 17.42 -11.49
C GLU A 56 -1.48 17.76 -10.05
N GLU A 57 -2.44 17.78 -9.12
CA GLU A 57 -2.15 17.95 -7.69
C GLU A 57 -1.33 16.78 -7.15
N LEU A 58 -1.66 15.54 -7.53
CA LEU A 58 -0.89 14.35 -7.18
C LEU A 58 0.57 14.49 -7.64
N ARG A 59 0.79 14.88 -8.90
CA ARG A 59 2.13 15.12 -9.46
C ARG A 59 2.88 16.20 -8.66
N GLN A 60 2.23 17.32 -8.35
CA GLN A 60 2.83 18.41 -7.60
C GLN A 60 3.22 17.99 -6.17
N GLN A 61 2.38 17.21 -5.48
CA GLN A 61 2.65 16.73 -4.12
C GLN A 61 3.79 15.69 -4.09
N ILE A 62 3.87 14.83 -5.11
CA ILE A 62 4.99 13.90 -5.31
C ILE A 62 6.30 14.68 -5.55
N GLU A 63 6.27 15.69 -6.42
CA GLU A 63 7.43 16.52 -6.75
C GLU A 63 7.91 17.36 -5.55
N SER A 64 6.99 17.87 -4.74
CA SER A 64 7.30 18.63 -3.53
C SER A 64 7.79 17.76 -2.37
N LYS A 65 7.62 16.43 -2.46
CA LYS A 65 7.98 15.44 -1.42
C LYS A 65 7.28 15.68 -0.07
N ASP A 66 6.08 16.27 -0.10
CA ASP A 66 5.29 16.54 1.11
C ASP A 66 4.49 15.30 1.57
N TRP A 67 5.20 14.20 1.82
CA TRP A 67 4.60 12.88 2.06
C TRP A 67 3.72 12.82 3.30
N GLU A 68 4.08 13.53 4.36
CA GLU A 68 3.34 13.53 5.63
C GLU A 68 1.94 14.13 5.49
N ASN A 69 1.77 15.19 4.69
CA ASN A 69 0.48 15.84 4.50
C ASN A 69 -0.31 15.27 3.32
N PHE A 70 0.36 14.58 2.40
CA PHE A 70 -0.22 14.01 1.19
C PHE A 70 -0.80 12.60 1.41
N LEU A 71 -0.04 11.73 2.10
CA LEU A 71 -0.42 10.34 2.32
C LEU A 71 -1.45 10.23 3.44
N THR A 72 -2.42 9.34 3.26
CA THR A 72 -3.48 9.13 4.26
C THR A 72 -3.05 8.05 5.24
N LYS A 73 -2.84 8.44 6.49
CA LYS A 73 -2.55 7.52 7.59
C LYS A 73 -3.83 7.02 8.25
N VAL A 74 -3.91 5.72 8.50
CA VAL A 74 -5.06 5.06 9.10
C VAL A 74 -4.58 4.26 10.32
N PRO A 75 -5.02 4.60 11.54
CA PRO A 75 -4.75 3.79 12.72
C PRO A 75 -5.39 2.40 12.59
N VAL A 76 -4.70 1.36 13.04
CA VAL A 76 -5.16 -0.02 12.94
C VAL A 76 -5.10 -0.75 14.27
N LYS A 77 -5.85 -1.85 14.38
CA LYS A 77 -5.80 -2.80 15.49
C LYS A 77 -5.93 -4.24 14.99
N ALA A 78 -5.58 -5.18 15.85
CA ALA A 78 -5.79 -6.60 15.61
C ALA A 78 -7.24 -6.90 15.19
N GLY A 79 -7.38 -7.67 14.11
CA GLY A 79 -8.66 -8.06 13.53
C GLY A 79 -9.20 -7.13 12.44
N ASP A 80 -8.60 -5.97 12.21
CA ASP A 80 -8.99 -5.11 11.10
C ASP A 80 -8.65 -5.77 9.75
N PHE A 81 -9.45 -5.46 8.73
CA PHE A 81 -9.28 -5.97 7.37
C PHE A 81 -9.28 -4.83 6.36
N PHE A 82 -8.34 -4.89 5.42
CA PHE A 82 -8.17 -3.92 4.35
C PHE A 82 -8.10 -4.63 3.01
N TYR A 83 -8.97 -4.26 2.08
CA TYR A 83 -8.86 -4.65 0.68
C TYR A 83 -8.10 -3.57 -0.07
N VAL A 84 -7.02 -3.90 -0.76
CA VAL A 84 -6.13 -2.95 -1.44
C VAL A 84 -6.30 -3.12 -2.97
N PRO A 85 -7.17 -2.32 -3.61
CA PRO A 85 -7.32 -2.38 -5.07
C PRO A 85 -6.09 -1.78 -5.77
N SER A 86 -5.82 -2.24 -6.99
CA SER A 86 -4.80 -1.66 -7.88
C SER A 86 -4.95 -0.14 -7.99
N GLY A 87 -3.83 0.57 -8.05
CA GLY A 87 -3.75 2.03 -8.06
C GLY A 87 -3.81 2.69 -6.67
N THR A 88 -4.05 1.94 -5.61
CA THR A 88 -3.99 2.48 -4.23
C THR A 88 -2.54 2.69 -3.81
N MET A 89 -2.17 3.89 -3.38
CA MET A 89 -0.89 4.12 -2.68
C MET A 89 -0.99 3.58 -1.26
N HIS A 90 -0.08 2.70 -0.85
CA HIS A 90 -0.20 2.04 0.44
C HIS A 90 1.15 1.64 1.03
N ALA A 91 1.20 1.49 2.36
CA ALA A 91 2.33 0.95 3.11
C ALA A 91 1.90 0.42 4.46
N ILE A 92 2.60 -0.60 4.96
CA ILE A 92 2.41 -1.13 6.31
C ILE A 92 3.41 -0.44 7.24
N GLY A 93 2.91 0.17 8.32
CA GLY A 93 3.75 0.81 9.33
C GLY A 93 4.38 -0.17 10.32
N ALA A 94 5.29 0.34 11.12
CA ALA A 94 6.00 -0.42 12.14
C ALA A 94 5.05 -0.99 13.22
N GLY A 95 5.42 -2.14 13.80
CA GLY A 95 4.69 -2.80 14.88
C GLY A 95 3.41 -3.51 14.40
N ILE A 96 3.30 -3.81 13.10
CA ILE A 96 2.15 -4.48 12.50
C ILE A 96 2.60 -5.82 11.92
N MET A 97 1.88 -6.89 12.25
CA MET A 97 1.98 -8.14 11.51
C MET A 97 0.67 -8.43 10.79
N VAL A 98 0.75 -8.76 9.50
CA VAL A 98 -0.41 -8.98 8.64
C VAL A 98 -0.40 -10.36 8.00
N LEU A 99 -1.59 -10.91 7.80
CA LEU A 99 -1.83 -11.94 6.80
C LEU A 99 -2.19 -11.22 5.49
N GLU A 100 -1.32 -11.32 4.50
CA GLU A 100 -1.52 -10.76 3.18
C GLU A 100 -1.99 -11.85 2.22
N THR A 101 -3.07 -11.59 1.48
CA THR A 101 -3.44 -12.39 0.32
C THR A 101 -3.42 -11.51 -0.92
N GLN A 102 -2.69 -11.95 -1.94
CA GLN A 102 -2.47 -11.19 -3.17
C GLN A 102 -2.69 -12.05 -4.42
N GLN A 103 -2.96 -11.38 -5.54
CA GLN A 103 -2.83 -11.98 -6.88
C GLN A 103 -1.43 -12.59 -7.04
N SER A 104 -1.31 -13.65 -7.83
CA SER A 104 -0.03 -14.30 -8.10
C SER A 104 0.77 -13.50 -9.14
N SER A 105 1.12 -12.28 -8.77
CA SER A 105 1.98 -11.32 -9.49
C SER A 105 2.93 -10.70 -8.48
N ASP A 106 4.17 -10.49 -8.87
CA ASP A 106 5.19 -9.82 -8.04
C ASP A 106 5.37 -8.35 -8.45
N THR A 107 4.59 -7.88 -9.43
CA THR A 107 4.66 -6.52 -9.96
C THR A 107 4.39 -5.48 -8.87
N THR A 108 5.43 -4.71 -8.52
CA THR A 108 5.41 -3.70 -7.46
C THR A 108 6.15 -2.45 -7.91
N LEU A 109 5.48 -1.30 -7.87
CA LEU A 109 6.10 0.00 -8.11
C LEU A 109 6.32 0.71 -6.78
N SER A 110 7.59 0.94 -6.43
CA SER A 110 7.96 1.70 -5.24
C SER A 110 7.85 3.19 -5.50
N CYS A 111 7.16 3.91 -4.62
CA CYS A 111 7.01 5.36 -4.65
C CYS A 111 8.10 6.05 -3.82
N LEU A 112 8.51 5.43 -2.70
CA LEU A 112 9.47 5.93 -1.72
C LEU A 112 10.31 4.83 -1.10
#